data_AF-R5P2G0-F1
#
_entry.id   AF-R5P2G0-F1
#
_cell.length_a   1.000
_cell.length_b   1.000
_cell.length_c   1.000
_cell.angle_alpha   90.00
_cell.angle_beta   90.00
_cell.angle_gamma   90.00
#
_symmetry.space_group_name_H-M   'P 1'
#
loop_
_entity.id
_entity.type
_entity.pdbx_description
1 polymer ?
#
loop_
_entity_poly.entity_id
_entity_poly.type
_entity_poly.pdbx_seq_one_letter_code
_entity_poly.pdbx_strand_id
1 'polypeptide(L)'
;MEELFRLIRDENDIDKASSLIRSGYMLEPSYKDEYNSGLLFYAVCRKSPVLVKTLVEKGFDVNDRLPGGATPLMYAVRNNAIGIAEYLLENGADLSVGGKHILDIVKDKTIKLYLSDL
;
A
#
# COMPACT_ATOMS: atom_id res chain seq x y z
N MET A 1 7.44 -12.40 -11.10
CA MET A 1 7.09 -11.58 -9.92
C MET A 1 8.32 -11.15 -9.13
N GLU A 2 9.27 -12.05 -8.83
CA GLU A 2 10.48 -11.75 -8.03
C GLU A 2 11.29 -10.53 -8.52
N GLU A 3 11.50 -10.40 -9.84
CA GLU A 3 12.20 -9.22 -10.39
C GLU A 3 11.50 -7.90 -10.05
N LEU A 4 10.17 -7.85 -10.20
CA LEU A 4 9.40 -6.63 -9.91
C LEU A 4 9.45 -6.28 -8.41
N PHE A 5 9.41 -7.29 -7.54
CA PHE A 5 9.61 -7.11 -6.10
C PHE A 5 10.99 -6.55 -5.81
N ARG A 6 12.06 -7.12 -6.36
CA ARG A 6 13.43 -6.62 -6.20
C ARG A 6 13.57 -5.15 -6.64
N LEU A 7 12.99 -4.79 -7.79
CA LEU A 7 13.03 -3.41 -8.29
C LEU A 7 12.37 -2.41 -7.33
N ILE A 8 11.22 -2.75 -6.76
CA ILE A 8 10.48 -1.85 -5.87
C ILE A 8 11.03 -1.90 -4.43
N ARG A 9 11.33 -3.09 -3.92
CA ARG A 9 11.74 -3.34 -2.52
C ARG A 9 13.21 -3.03 -2.28
N ASP A 10 14.10 -3.46 -3.16
CA ASP A 10 15.55 -3.42 -2.90
C ASP A 10 16.22 -2.28 -3.66
N GLU A 11 15.92 -2.15 -4.95
CA GLU A 11 16.61 -1.21 -5.84
C GLU A 11 15.95 0.18 -5.90
N ASN A 12 14.67 0.28 -5.50
CA ASN A 12 13.85 1.48 -5.62
C ASN A 12 13.80 2.07 -7.05
N ASP A 13 13.88 1.22 -8.06
CA ASP A 13 13.82 1.59 -9.48
C ASP A 13 12.37 1.57 -9.97
N ILE A 14 11.63 2.61 -9.59
CA ILE A 14 10.20 2.77 -9.87
C ILE A 14 9.93 2.93 -11.36
N ASP A 15 10.86 3.53 -12.12
CA ASP A 15 10.71 3.75 -13.55
C ASP A 15 10.82 2.44 -14.33
N LYS A 16 11.80 1.60 -13.99
CA LYS A 16 11.91 0.26 -14.57
C LYS A 16 10.75 -0.63 -14.16
N ALA A 17 10.35 -0.60 -12.88
CA ALA A 17 9.16 -1.31 -12.41
C ALA A 17 7.90 -0.90 -13.19
N SER A 18 7.69 0.41 -13.38
CA SER A 18 6.57 0.94 -14.16
C SER A 18 6.64 0.52 -15.62
N SER A 19 7.84 0.45 -16.21
CA SER A 19 8.04 0.00 -17.59
C SER A 19 7.67 -1.47 -17.77
N LEU A 20 8.06 -2.35 -16.83
CA LEU A 20 7.63 -3.75 -16.83
C LEU A 20 6.11 -3.88 -16.73
N ILE A 21 5.49 -3.16 -15.80
CA ILE A 21 4.02 -3.20 -15.65
C ILE A 21 3.33 -2.75 -16.96
N ARG A 22 3.84 -1.68 -17.60
CA ARG A 22 3.30 -1.19 -18.89
C ARG A 22 3.55 -2.15 -20.05
N SER A 23 4.61 -2.94 -20.04
CA SER A 23 4.87 -3.94 -21.07
C SER A 23 3.94 -5.15 -21.00
N GLY A 24 2.96 -5.15 -20.09
CA GLY A 24 2.04 -6.25 -19.88
C GLY A 24 2.60 -7.35 -18.99
N TYR A 25 3.58 -7.04 -18.14
CA TYR A 25 4.07 -7.99 -17.14
C TYR A 25 2.89 -8.50 -16.30
N MET A 26 2.69 -9.82 -16.30
CA MET A 26 1.57 -10.44 -15.61
C MET A 26 1.73 -10.25 -14.11
N LEU A 27 0.74 -9.61 -13.49
CA LEU A 27 0.68 -9.39 -12.05
C LEU A 27 -0.25 -10.41 -11.44
N GLU A 28 0.21 -11.02 -10.35
CA GLU A 28 -0.60 -11.91 -9.51
C GLU A 28 -0.90 -11.17 -8.20
N PRO A 29 -2.11 -10.60 -8.02
CA PRO A 29 -2.45 -9.78 -6.86
C PRO A 29 -2.28 -10.48 -5.51
N SER A 30 -2.48 -11.80 -5.49
CA SER A 30 -2.33 -12.63 -4.29
C SER A 30 -0.88 -13.05 -4.01
N TYR A 31 0.06 -12.80 -4.93
CA TYR A 31 1.45 -13.19 -4.73
C TYR A 31 2.08 -12.38 -3.61
N LYS A 32 2.81 -13.09 -2.74
CA LYS A 32 3.60 -12.53 -1.65
C LYS A 32 5.05 -12.93 -1.80
N ASP A 33 5.96 -12.05 -1.40
CA ASP A 33 7.36 -12.41 -1.30
C ASP A 33 7.66 -13.28 -0.06
N GLU A 34 8.94 -13.59 0.14
CA GLU A 34 9.45 -14.38 1.27
C GLU A 34 9.13 -13.77 2.66
N TYR A 35 8.82 -12.47 2.74
CA TYR A 35 8.39 -11.78 3.96
C TYR A 35 6.87 -11.72 4.11
N ASN A 36 6.15 -12.48 3.29
CA ASN A 36 4.69 -12.47 3.18
C ASN A 36 4.12 -11.07 2.84
N SER A 37 4.90 -10.25 2.13
CA SER A 37 4.53 -8.89 1.73
C SER A 37 4.05 -8.87 0.28
N GLY A 38 2.95 -8.15 0.02
CA GLY A 38 2.45 -7.91 -1.34
C GLY A 38 3.10 -6.67 -1.99
N LEU A 39 3.00 -6.54 -3.31
CA LEU A 39 3.54 -5.37 -4.04
C LEU A 39 2.91 -4.05 -3.60
N LEU A 40 1.61 -4.06 -3.29
CA LEU A 40 0.90 -2.85 -2.83
C LEU A 40 1.53 -2.28 -1.56
N PHE A 41 1.96 -3.14 -0.64
CA PHE A 41 2.65 -2.71 0.57
C PHE A 41 3.92 -1.92 0.25
N TYR A 42 4.76 -2.44 -0.64
CA TYR A 42 6.00 -1.75 -1.01
C TYR A 42 5.72 -0.43 -1.74
N ALA A 43 4.72 -0.38 -2.62
CA ALA A 43 4.31 0.87 -3.29
C ALA A 43 3.91 1.97 -2.30
N VAL A 44 3.18 1.61 -1.23
CA VAL A 44 2.84 2.54 -0.14
C VAL A 44 4.08 2.98 0.64
N CYS A 45 4.99 2.05 0.97
CA CYS A 45 6.25 2.38 1.64
C CYS A 45 7.14 3.32 0.82
N ARG A 46 7.10 3.19 -0.52
CA ARG A 46 7.77 4.11 -1.45
C ARG A 46 7.06 5.43 -1.66
N LYS A 47 5.89 5.63 -1.03
CA LYS A 47 5.03 6.81 -1.22
C LYS A 47 4.82 7.13 -2.69
N SER A 48 4.58 6.10 -3.51
CA SER A 48 4.36 6.25 -4.96
C SER A 48 2.88 6.13 -5.29
N PRO A 49 2.14 7.25 -5.48
CA PRO A 49 0.71 7.19 -5.79
C PRO A 49 0.46 6.49 -7.13
N VAL A 50 1.38 6.64 -8.09
CA VAL A 50 1.26 6.01 -9.41
C VAL A 50 1.28 4.49 -9.30
N LEU A 51 2.22 3.92 -8.53
CA LEU A 51 2.27 2.48 -8.32
C LEU A 51 1.07 1.99 -7.52
N VAL A 52 0.68 2.71 -6.45
CA VAL A 52 -0.50 2.33 -5.65
C VAL A 52 -1.74 2.24 -6.53
N LYS A 53 -2.02 3.29 -7.32
CA LYS A 53 -3.17 3.32 -8.23
C LYS A 53 -3.13 2.16 -9.22
N THR A 54 -1.98 1.98 -9.88
CA THR A 54 -1.80 0.92 -10.87
C THR A 54 -2.04 -0.47 -10.27
N LEU A 55 -1.55 -0.73 -9.06
CA LEU A 55 -1.71 -2.03 -8.41
C LEU A 55 -3.15 -2.25 -7.94
N VAL A 56 -3.80 -1.25 -7.35
CA VAL A 56 -5.22 -1.35 -6.93
C VAL A 56 -6.12 -1.59 -8.15
N GLU A 57 -5.91 -0.88 -9.26
CA GLU A 57 -6.63 -1.10 -10.53
C GLU A 57 -6.41 -2.51 -11.11
N LYS A 58 -5.30 -3.16 -10.76
CA LYS A 58 -4.98 -4.54 -11.14
C LYS A 58 -5.54 -5.58 -10.17
N GLY A 59 -6.35 -5.18 -9.20
CA GLY A 59 -7.05 -6.07 -8.28
C GLY A 59 -6.25 -6.46 -7.04
N PHE A 60 -5.19 -5.71 -6.70
CA PHE A 60 -4.50 -5.90 -5.41
C PHE A 60 -5.43 -5.48 -4.27
N ASP A 61 -5.58 -6.37 -3.29
CA ASP A 61 -6.42 -6.13 -2.12
C ASP A 61 -5.88 -4.99 -1.27
N VAL A 62 -6.66 -3.92 -1.12
CA VAL A 62 -6.32 -2.74 -0.32
C VAL A 62 -6.25 -3.02 1.18
N ASN A 63 -6.91 -4.11 1.62
CA ASN A 63 -6.94 -4.57 3.01
C ASN A 63 -5.96 -5.71 3.29
N ASP A 64 -5.12 -6.04 2.31
CA ASP A 64 -4.11 -7.07 2.44
C ASP A 64 -3.20 -6.81 3.66
N ARG A 65 -2.83 -7.90 4.35
CA ARG A 65 -2.21 -7.84 5.67
C ARG A 65 -0.81 -8.41 5.65
N LEU A 66 0.10 -7.69 6.29
CA LEU A 66 1.40 -8.23 6.64
C LEU A 66 1.32 -9.19 7.83
N PRO A 67 2.37 -10.02 8.06
CA PRO A 67 2.60 -10.65 9.35
C PRO A 67 2.55 -9.61 10.47
N GLY A 68 1.73 -9.84 11.49
CA GLY A 68 1.45 -8.86 12.56
C GLY A 68 0.23 -7.96 12.29
N GLY A 69 -0.42 -8.11 11.14
CA GLY A 69 -1.75 -7.57 10.88
C GLY A 69 -1.81 -6.13 10.40
N ALA A 70 -0.67 -5.54 10.01
CA ALA A 70 -0.64 -4.20 9.46
C ALA A 70 -1.09 -4.16 7.99
N THR A 71 -1.77 -3.07 7.60
CA THR A 71 -2.32 -2.88 6.25
C THR A 71 -1.65 -1.74 5.49
N PRO A 72 -1.84 -1.67 4.16
CA PRO A 72 -1.49 -0.53 3.33
C PRO A 72 -1.91 0.81 3.95
N LEU A 73 -3.16 0.94 4.39
CA LEU A 73 -3.69 2.18 4.97
C LEU A 73 -2.93 2.61 6.24
N MET A 74 -2.63 1.66 7.14
CA MET A 74 -1.87 1.96 8.37
C MET A 74 -0.50 2.56 8.06
N TYR A 75 0.17 2.06 7.02
CA TYR A 75 1.48 2.56 6.61
C TYR A 75 1.39 3.90 5.88
N ALA A 76 0.40 4.09 5.00
CA ALA A 76 0.19 5.37 4.33
C ALA A 76 0.03 6.49 5.37
N VAL A 77 -0.81 6.24 6.39
CA VAL A 77 -1.06 7.17 7.50
C VAL A 77 0.18 7.39 8.36
N ARG A 78 0.88 6.34 8.79
CA ARG A 78 2.13 6.47 9.57
C ARG A 78 3.21 7.24 8.83
N ASN A 79 3.24 7.12 7.51
CA ASN A 79 4.21 7.77 6.65
C ASN A 79 3.77 9.18 6.21
N ASN A 80 2.62 9.69 6.67
CA ASN A 80 2.04 10.96 6.25
C ASN A 80 1.85 11.06 4.72
N ALA A 81 1.48 9.94 4.08
CA ALA A 81 1.18 9.86 2.67
C ALA A 81 -0.33 10.02 2.44
N ILE A 82 -0.86 11.22 2.74
CA ILE A 82 -2.30 11.48 2.80
C ILE A 82 -3.00 11.09 1.52
N GLY A 83 -2.60 11.61 0.36
CA GLY A 83 -3.26 11.26 -0.90
C GLY A 83 -3.25 9.75 -1.25
N ILE A 84 -2.31 8.97 -0.71
CA ILE A 84 -2.34 7.51 -0.82
C ILE A 84 -3.37 6.92 0.15
N ALA A 85 -3.43 7.42 1.40
CA ALA A 85 -4.44 7.01 2.36
C ALA A 85 -5.85 7.31 1.85
N GLU A 86 -6.10 8.50 1.29
CA GLU A 86 -7.38 8.89 0.69
C GLU A 86 -7.77 7.91 -0.41
N TYR A 87 -6.85 7.67 -1.36
CA TYR A 87 -7.12 6.76 -2.45
C TYR A 87 -7.39 5.32 -1.98
N LEU A 88 -6.69 4.84 -0.96
CA LEU A 88 -6.97 3.51 -0.39
C LEU A 88 -8.36 3.47 0.26
N LEU A 89 -8.76 4.52 0.99
CA LEU A 89 -10.08 4.63 1.61
C LEU A 89 -11.21 4.69 0.56
N GLU A 90 -11.02 5.47 -0.51
CA GLU A 90 -11.93 5.52 -1.66
C GLU A 90 -12.13 4.15 -2.32
N ASN A 91 -11.14 3.27 -2.23
CA ASN A 91 -11.18 1.92 -2.77
C ASN A 91 -11.53 0.85 -1.72
N GLY A 92 -12.09 1.25 -0.58
CA GLY A 92 -12.64 0.33 0.43
C GLY A 92 -11.64 -0.18 1.47
N ALA A 93 -10.54 0.55 1.71
CA ALA A 93 -9.65 0.22 2.81
C ALA A 93 -10.34 0.45 4.18
N ASP A 94 -10.22 -0.52 5.07
CA ASP A 94 -10.85 -0.51 6.38
C ASP A 94 -10.09 0.38 7.37
N LEU A 95 -10.83 1.25 8.07
CA LEU A 95 -10.30 2.05 9.19
C LEU A 95 -10.04 1.21 10.46
N SER A 96 -10.65 0.03 10.56
CA SER A 96 -10.52 -0.87 11.71
C SER A 96 -9.85 -2.17 11.29
N VAL A 97 -8.65 -2.46 11.81
CA VAL A 97 -7.93 -3.65 11.36
C VAL A 97 -7.26 -4.38 12.52
N GLY A 98 -7.64 -5.66 12.70
CA GLY A 98 -7.10 -6.50 13.78
C GLY A 98 -7.53 -6.05 15.17
N GLY A 99 -8.73 -5.47 15.28
CA GLY A 99 -9.29 -4.98 16.55
C GLY A 99 -8.76 -3.63 17.01
N LYS A 100 -7.89 -2.96 16.24
CA LYS A 100 -7.43 -1.60 16.50
C LYS A 100 -7.96 -0.65 15.44
N HIS A 101 -8.49 0.49 15.88
CA HIS A 101 -8.91 1.54 14.96
C HIS A 101 -7.69 2.35 14.51
N ILE A 102 -7.68 2.85 13.29
CA ILE A 102 -6.54 3.60 12.78
C ILE A 102 -6.24 4.85 13.62
N LEU A 103 -7.27 5.46 14.21
CA LEU A 103 -7.17 6.59 15.14
C LEU A 103 -6.36 6.28 16.40
N ASP A 104 -6.22 5.01 16.78
CA ASP A 104 -5.42 4.57 17.92
C ASP A 104 -3.92 4.53 17.59
N ILE A 105 -3.57 4.38 16.31
CA ILE A 105 -2.18 4.27 15.86
C ILE A 105 -1.62 5.58 15.31
N VAL A 106 -2.48 6.52 14.89
CA VAL A 106 -2.06 7.83 14.38
C VAL A 106 -1.59 8.72 15.52
N LYS A 107 -0.31 9.10 15.50
CA LYS A 107 0.25 10.06 16.45
C LYS A 107 0.13 11.51 15.98
N ASP A 108 0.09 11.72 14.67
CA ASP A 108 -0.05 13.05 14.09
C ASP A 108 -1.47 13.58 14.33
N LYS A 109 -1.57 14.76 14.96
CA LYS A 109 -2.86 15.36 15.32
C LYS A 109 -3.67 15.76 14.08
N THR A 110 -3.02 16.24 13.04
CA THR A 110 -3.67 16.67 11.80
C THR A 110 -4.27 15.47 11.09
N ILE A 111 -3.50 14.38 10.94
CA ILE A 111 -4.01 13.15 10.32
C ILE A 111 -5.11 12.52 11.17
N LYS A 112 -4.98 12.57 12.49
CA LYS A 112 -6.00 12.05 13.40
C LYS A 112 -7.33 12.79 13.28
N LEU A 113 -7.29 14.12 13.14
CA LEU A 113 -8.48 14.94 12.88
C LEU A 113 -9.08 14.61 11.51
N TYR A 114 -8.25 14.55 10.46
CA TYR A 114 -8.70 14.18 9.13
C TYR A 114 -9.45 12.84 9.11
N LEU A 115 -8.88 11.80 9.72
CA LEU A 115 -9.49 10.47 9.77
C LEU A 115 -10.70 10.36 10.72
N SER A 116 -10.89 11.30 11.64
CA SER A 116 -12.07 11.32 12.51
C SER A 116 -13.30 11.93 11.84
N ASP A 117 -13.10 12.62 10.72
CA ASP A 117 -14.17 13.28 9.95
C ASP A 117 -14.72 12.41 8.82
N LEU A 118 -14.16 11.20 8.63
CA LEU A 118 -14.59 10.17 7.68
C LEU A 118 -15.54 9.16 8.33
#